data_AF-A0AAR2KFP5-F1
#
_entry.id   AF-A0AAR2KFP5-F1
#
_cell.length_a   1.000
_cell.length_b   1.000
_cell.length_c   1.000
_cell.angle_alpha   90.00
_cell.angle_beta   90.00
_cell.angle_gamma   90.00
#
_symmetry.space_group_name_H-M   'P 1'
#
loop_
_entity.id
_entity.type
_entity.pdbx_description
1 polymer ?
#
loop_
_entity_poly.entity_id
_entity_poly.type
_entity_poly.pdbx_seq_one_letter_code
_entity_poly.pdbx_strand_id
1 'polypeptide(L)'
;MKKQFNRMRQLAHQTVGRAEKTEVLSDDLLQVEKRLDLVKQVSHSTHKKLTACLQGQQGVEVDKKSKKLPLTTLAQCLIDGAAVLGDDSLLGKMLKLCGETQDQLSQELLLFEVQMEREVIEPLYTLSEVEIPNIQKQRKHLTKLVLDMDSARTRISSQQTCTVLWPKKLTMQTISRRCVWDLNAAKCANSAHAVPTLSLSP
;
A
#
# COMPACT_ATOMS: atom_id res chain seq x y z
N MET A 1 -28.78 -16.23 31.97
CA MET A 1 -27.54 -15.79 32.64
C MET A 1 -26.26 -15.98 31.81
N LYS A 2 -26.01 -17.13 31.15
CA LYS A 2 -24.76 -17.40 30.39
C LYS A 2 -24.50 -16.47 29.19
N LYS A 3 -25.55 -15.98 28.49
CA LYS A 3 -25.40 -15.04 27.35
C LYS A 3 -24.83 -13.68 27.76
N GLN A 4 -25.29 -13.12 28.89
CA GLN A 4 -24.80 -11.84 29.43
C GLN A 4 -23.35 -11.95 29.89
N PHE A 5 -22.98 -13.08 30.52
CA PHE A 5 -21.61 -13.35 30.97
C PHE A 5 -20.62 -13.47 29.79
N ASN A 6 -21.01 -14.16 28.71
CA ASN A 6 -20.18 -14.25 27.51
C ASN A 6 -20.02 -12.90 26.81
N ARG A 7 -21.06 -12.05 26.84
CA ARG A 7 -21.02 -10.70 26.28
C ARG A 7 -20.12 -9.78 27.10
N MET A 8 -20.21 -9.84 28.44
CA MET A 8 -19.33 -9.12 29.36
C MET A 8 -17.86 -9.54 29.20
N ARG A 9 -17.61 -10.84 29.03
CA ARG A 9 -16.27 -11.38 28.78
C ARG A 9 -15.72 -10.94 27.42
N GLN A 10 -16.55 -10.87 26.38
CA GLN A 10 -16.16 -10.31 25.07
C GLN A 10 -15.75 -8.84 25.18
N LEU A 11 -16.53 -8.03 25.90
CA LEU A 11 -16.22 -6.62 26.14
C LEU A 11 -14.91 -6.46 26.92
N ALA A 12 -14.67 -7.30 27.94
CA ALA A 12 -13.41 -7.26 28.69
C ALA A 12 -12.19 -7.66 27.85
N HIS A 13 -12.29 -8.65 26.96
CA HIS A 13 -11.20 -8.98 26.04
C HIS A 13 -10.97 -7.89 24.98
N GLN A 14 -12.01 -7.15 24.61
CA GLN A 14 -11.91 -6.01 23.68
C GLN A 14 -11.31 -4.76 24.36
N THR A 15 -11.53 -4.57 25.66
CA THR A 15 -11.05 -3.40 26.43
C THR A 15 -9.68 -3.62 27.09
N VAL A 16 -9.30 -4.86 27.42
CA VAL A 16 -8.10 -5.16 28.23
C VAL A 16 -7.02 -5.90 27.44
N GLY A 17 -7.34 -6.46 26.27
CA GLY A 17 -6.37 -6.93 25.28
C GLY A 17 -5.77 -5.74 24.54
N ARG A 18 -5.07 -4.85 25.24
CA ARG A 18 -4.16 -3.89 24.62
C ARG A 18 -3.22 -4.74 23.79
N ALA A 19 -3.42 -4.73 22.47
CA ALA A 19 -2.62 -5.46 21.51
C ALA A 19 -1.15 -5.23 21.91
N GLU A 20 -0.49 -6.29 22.38
CA GLU A 20 0.96 -6.25 22.53
C GLU A 20 1.46 -5.83 21.15
N LYS A 21 2.03 -4.63 21.12
CA LYS A 21 2.43 -3.86 19.96
C LYS A 21 3.09 -4.83 18.99
N THR A 22 2.38 -5.27 17.96
CA THR A 22 2.98 -6.17 17.00
C THR A 22 4.12 -5.43 16.34
N GLU A 23 5.33 -5.93 16.55
CA GLU A 23 6.60 -5.48 15.95
C GLU A 23 6.55 -5.48 14.40
N VAL A 24 5.45 -5.97 13.81
CA VAL A 24 5.15 -6.06 12.38
C VAL A 24 4.89 -4.69 11.73
N LEU A 25 4.42 -3.69 12.49
CA LEU A 25 4.41 -2.28 12.05
C LEU A 25 5.61 -1.58 12.69
N SER A 26 6.80 -1.82 12.14
CA SER A 26 8.03 -1.20 12.64
C SER A 26 7.97 0.32 12.52
N ASP A 27 8.65 1.03 13.43
CA ASP A 27 8.82 2.49 13.34
C ASP A 27 9.43 2.90 11.98
N ASP A 28 10.23 2.02 11.35
CA ASP A 28 10.79 2.25 10.00
C ASP A 28 9.70 2.37 8.94
N LEU A 29 8.66 1.54 9.02
CA LEU A 29 7.54 1.55 8.07
C LEU A 29 6.76 2.86 8.17
N LEU A 30 6.52 3.37 9.39
CA LEU A 30 5.90 4.69 9.62
C LEU A 30 6.79 5.82 9.11
N GLN A 31 8.11 5.71 9.28
CA GLN A 31 9.07 6.68 8.75
C GLN A 31 9.08 6.70 7.22
N VAL A 32 9.01 5.54 6.56
CA VAL A 32 8.89 5.42 5.11
C VAL A 32 7.60 6.05 4.60
N GLU A 33 6.47 5.84 5.28
CA GLU A 33 5.19 6.43 4.89
C GLU A 33 5.23 7.96 4.96
N LYS A 34 5.78 8.51 6.05
CA LYS A 34 5.98 9.97 6.16
C LYS A 34 6.90 10.51 5.07
N ARG A 35 7.95 9.77 4.70
CA ARG A 35 8.82 10.14 3.57
C ARG A 35 8.08 10.10 2.24
N LEU A 36 7.20 9.13 2.04
CA LEU A 36 6.42 8.98 0.81
C LEU A 36 5.48 10.18 0.60
N ASP A 37 4.87 10.71 1.66
CA ASP A 37 4.06 11.93 1.60
C ASP A 37 4.87 13.15 1.15
N LEU A 38 6.12 13.29 1.64
CA LEU A 38 7.02 14.36 1.23
C LEU A 38 7.44 14.21 -0.24
N VAL A 39 7.77 12.98 -0.68
CA VAL A 39 8.09 12.71 -2.09
C VAL A 39 6.91 13.08 -2.97
N LYS A 40 5.68 12.69 -2.60
CA LYS A 40 4.47 13.06 -3.33
C LYS A 40 4.32 14.57 -3.47
N GLN A 41 4.46 15.29 -2.35
CA GLN A 41 4.32 16.74 -2.32
C GLN A 41 5.34 17.41 -3.24
N VAL A 42 6.62 17.02 -3.13
CA VAL A 42 7.69 17.59 -3.94
C VAL A 42 7.45 17.25 -5.41
N SER A 43 7.25 15.98 -5.76
CA SER A 43 7.01 15.54 -7.15
C SER A 43 5.81 16.26 -7.78
N HIS A 44 4.69 16.38 -7.07
CA HIS A 44 3.50 17.07 -7.59
C HIS A 44 3.75 18.58 -7.78
N SER A 45 4.43 19.22 -6.82
CA SER A 45 4.76 20.65 -6.92
C SER A 45 5.75 20.96 -8.04
N THR A 46 6.76 20.10 -8.22
CA THR A 46 7.77 20.20 -9.27
C THR A 46 7.13 19.96 -10.64
N HIS A 47 6.30 18.93 -10.77
CA HIS A 47 5.52 18.67 -11.98
C HIS A 47 4.72 19.92 -12.41
N LYS A 48 3.98 20.53 -11.49
CA LYS A 48 3.20 21.74 -11.78
C LYS A 48 4.05 22.93 -12.22
N LYS A 49 5.17 23.16 -11.52
CA LYS A 49 6.08 24.26 -11.85
C LYS A 49 6.76 24.04 -13.21
N LEU A 50 7.26 22.84 -13.48
CA LEU A 50 7.88 22.50 -14.76
C LEU A 50 6.88 22.63 -15.92
N THR A 51 5.66 22.12 -15.75
CA THR A 51 4.60 22.25 -16.75
C THR A 51 4.31 23.72 -17.08
N ALA A 52 4.32 24.60 -16.08
CA ALA A 52 4.08 26.03 -16.27
C ALA A 52 5.24 26.77 -16.97
N CYS A 53 6.44 26.19 -17.00
CA CYS A 53 7.60 26.78 -17.66
C CYS A 53 7.67 26.47 -19.16
N LEU A 54 6.98 25.43 -19.62
CA LEU A 54 6.96 25.04 -21.04
C LEU A 54 5.87 25.84 -21.78
N GLN A 55 6.18 26.28 -22.99
CA GLN A 55 5.29 27.09 -23.84
C GLN A 55 4.30 26.23 -24.64
N GLY A 56 4.56 24.92 -24.76
CA GLY A 56 3.65 23.94 -25.32
C GLY A 56 2.34 23.83 -24.51
N GLN A 57 1.20 24.13 -25.16
CA GLN A 57 -0.10 23.84 -24.56
C GLN A 57 -0.23 22.34 -24.26
N GLN A 58 -0.54 22.04 -23.00
CA GLN A 58 -0.80 20.69 -22.52
C GLN A 58 -1.97 20.06 -23.29
N GLY A 59 -1.75 18.87 -23.89
CA GLY A 59 -2.80 18.08 -24.55
C GLY A 59 -2.98 18.28 -26.07
N VAL A 60 -2.08 18.99 -26.74
CA VAL A 60 -2.06 19.03 -28.22
C VAL A 60 -1.13 17.94 -28.74
N GLU A 61 -1.74 16.95 -29.40
CA GLU A 61 -1.09 15.93 -30.25
C GLU A 61 0.21 16.42 -30.89
N VAL A 62 1.25 15.59 -30.77
CA VAL A 62 2.63 15.83 -31.23
C VAL A 62 2.68 16.22 -32.71
N ASP A 63 1.71 15.78 -33.52
CA ASP A 63 1.59 16.10 -34.94
C ASP A 63 1.14 17.54 -35.27
N LYS A 64 0.73 18.35 -34.27
CA LYS A 64 0.36 19.77 -34.47
C LYS A 64 1.24 20.75 -33.71
N LYS A 65 2.25 20.29 -32.96
CA LYS A 65 3.17 21.11 -32.15
C LYS A 65 4.17 21.92 -32.98
N SER A 66 4.44 21.53 -34.21
CA SER A 66 5.33 22.24 -35.15
C SER A 66 4.77 23.58 -35.67
N LYS A 67 3.53 23.97 -35.32
CA LYS A 67 2.87 25.17 -35.86
C LYS A 67 2.67 26.36 -34.90
N LYS A 68 3.19 26.37 -33.66
CA LYS A 68 2.77 27.40 -32.69
C LYS A 68 3.81 27.97 -31.72
N LEU A 69 5.11 27.72 -31.87
CA LEU A 69 6.06 28.58 -31.16
C LEU A 69 6.05 29.96 -31.84
N PRO A 70 5.77 31.07 -31.13
CA PRO A 70 5.86 32.42 -31.70
C PRO A 70 7.22 32.70 -32.34
N LEU A 71 8.24 31.96 -31.90
CA LEU A 71 9.60 31.97 -32.41
C LEU A 71 9.72 31.56 -33.89
N THR A 72 8.97 30.54 -34.32
CA THR A 72 8.94 30.10 -35.72
C THR A 72 8.27 31.14 -36.62
N THR A 73 7.20 31.77 -36.13
CA THR A 73 6.55 32.88 -36.85
C THR A 73 7.49 34.08 -37.00
N LEU A 74 8.28 34.39 -35.96
CA LEU A 74 9.28 35.44 -36.02
C LEU A 74 10.38 35.10 -37.04
N ALA A 75 10.87 33.86 -37.05
CA ALA A 75 11.85 33.41 -38.04
C ALA A 75 11.34 33.60 -39.47
N GLN A 76 10.10 33.18 -39.76
CA GLN A 76 9.48 33.37 -41.07
C GLN A 76 9.35 34.85 -41.45
N CYS A 77 8.90 35.69 -40.52
CA CYS A 77 8.78 37.14 -40.75
C CYS A 77 10.13 37.79 -41.12
N LEU A 78 11.23 37.34 -40.49
CA LEU A 78 12.58 37.83 -40.81
C LEU A 78 13.03 37.39 -42.21
N ILE A 79 12.75 36.13 -42.59
CA ILE A 79 13.08 35.60 -43.92
C ILE A 79 12.27 36.31 -45.01
N ASP A 80 10.97 36.51 -44.79
CA ASP A 80 10.09 37.23 -45.72
C ASP A 80 10.53 38.69 -45.86
N GLY A 81 10.90 39.35 -44.76
CA GLY A 81 11.45 40.71 -44.76
C GLY A 81 12.78 40.81 -45.52
N ALA A 82 13.65 39.78 -45.41
CA ALA A 82 14.86 39.70 -46.21
C ALA A 82 14.57 39.59 -47.71
N ALA A 83 13.58 38.79 -48.10
CA ALA A 83 13.17 38.62 -49.49
C ALA A 83 12.64 39.93 -50.11
N VAL A 84 11.92 40.74 -49.33
CA VAL A 84 11.43 42.06 -49.77
C VAL A 84 12.57 43.06 -50.00
N LEU A 85 13.60 43.04 -49.15
CA LEU A 85 14.76 43.93 -49.27
C LEU A 85 15.74 43.49 -50.37
N GLY A 86 15.70 42.23 -50.78
CA GLY A 86 16.57 41.64 -51.80
C GLY A 86 17.97 41.28 -51.27
N ASP A 87 18.61 40.34 -51.96
CA ASP A 87 19.91 39.76 -51.57
C ASP A 87 21.10 40.73 -51.75
N ASP A 88 20.92 41.86 -52.43
CA ASP A 88 21.96 42.87 -52.60
C ASP A 88 22.08 43.82 -51.39
N SER A 89 21.04 43.89 -50.56
CA SER A 89 21.04 44.72 -49.34
C SER A 89 21.80 44.04 -48.20
N LEU A 90 22.70 44.77 -47.56
CA LEU A 90 23.36 44.32 -46.31
C LEU A 90 22.33 43.97 -45.23
N LEU A 91 21.25 44.74 -45.14
CA LEU A 91 20.17 44.50 -44.20
C LEU A 91 19.38 43.22 -44.56
N GLY A 92 19.14 42.97 -45.85
CA GLY A 92 18.49 41.74 -46.32
C GLY A 92 19.30 40.49 -45.94
N LYS A 93 20.61 40.50 -46.18
CA LYS A 93 21.53 39.42 -45.75
C LYS A 93 21.51 39.20 -44.24
N MET A 94 21.51 40.28 -43.46
CA MET A 94 21.45 40.21 -41.99
C MET A 94 20.12 39.60 -41.51
N LEU A 95 18.99 40.04 -42.05
CA LEU A 95 17.68 39.50 -41.71
C LEU A 95 17.56 38.02 -42.06
N LYS A 96 18.10 37.60 -43.20
CA LYS A 96 18.13 36.19 -43.60
C LYS A 96 18.90 35.33 -42.60
N LEU A 97 20.13 35.74 -42.24
CA LEU A 97 20.95 35.04 -41.25
C LEU A 97 20.23 34.97 -39.89
N CYS A 98 19.63 36.06 -39.45
CA CYS A 98 18.85 36.10 -38.21
C CYS A 98 17.63 35.17 -38.29
N GLY A 99 16.90 35.14 -39.40
CA GLY A 99 15.75 34.27 -39.60
C GLY A 99 16.12 32.79 -39.57
N GLU A 100 17.17 32.37 -40.28
CA GLU A 100 17.68 31.00 -40.26
C GLU A 100 18.15 30.57 -38.87
N THR A 101 18.87 31.44 -38.16
CA THR A 101 19.31 31.18 -36.78
C THR A 101 18.12 31.06 -35.82
N GLN A 102 17.12 31.93 -35.98
CA GLN A 102 15.91 31.91 -35.16
C GLN A 102 15.07 30.65 -35.42
N ASP A 103 15.02 30.17 -36.67
CA ASP A 103 14.33 28.94 -37.02
C ASP A 103 14.99 27.73 -36.34
N GLN A 104 16.32 27.61 -36.42
CA GLN A 104 17.07 26.56 -35.72
C GLN A 104 16.85 26.60 -34.21
N LEU A 105 16.89 27.79 -33.60
CA LEU A 105 16.59 27.96 -32.17
C LEU A 105 15.17 27.51 -31.82
N SER A 106 14.20 27.77 -32.70
CA SER A 106 12.81 27.34 -32.49
C SER A 106 12.66 25.82 -32.54
N GLN A 107 13.42 25.13 -33.41
CA GLN A 107 13.42 23.67 -33.51
C GLN A 107 14.05 23.02 -32.28
N GLU A 108 15.19 23.54 -31.81
CA GLU A 108 15.84 23.07 -30.57
C GLU A 108 14.93 23.26 -29.35
N LEU A 109 14.24 24.40 -29.24
CA LEU A 109 13.30 24.64 -28.16
C LEU A 109 12.13 23.64 -28.19
N LEU A 110 11.59 23.35 -29.38
CA LEU A 110 10.52 22.36 -29.53
C LEU A 110 10.96 20.96 -29.08
N LEU A 111 12.17 20.54 -29.47
CA LEU A 111 12.75 19.25 -29.06
C LEU A 111 12.93 19.20 -27.54
N PHE A 112 13.47 20.26 -26.95
CA PHE A 112 13.62 20.39 -25.50
C PHE A 112 12.28 20.24 -24.77
N GLU A 113 11.22 20.92 -25.23
CA GLU A 113 9.91 20.84 -24.56
C GLU A 113 9.32 19.43 -24.61
N VAL A 114 9.38 18.77 -25.77
CA VAL A 114 8.90 17.38 -25.93
C VAL A 114 9.71 16.41 -25.06
N GLN A 115 11.03 16.60 -25.01
CA GLN A 115 11.90 15.75 -24.19
C GLN A 115 11.62 15.96 -22.70
N MET A 116 11.47 17.20 -22.25
CA MET A 116 11.11 17.52 -20.86
C MET A 116 9.77 16.94 -20.45
N GLU A 117 8.76 17.03 -21.32
CA GLU A 117 7.45 16.43 -21.08
C GLU A 117 7.58 14.92 -20.83
N ARG A 118 8.27 14.20 -21.73
CA ARG A 118 8.36 12.73 -21.71
C ARG A 118 9.29 12.19 -20.64
N GLU A 119 10.47 12.78 -20.46
CA GLU A 119 11.52 12.22 -19.61
C GLU A 119 11.41 12.67 -18.14
N VAL A 120 10.70 13.77 -17.88
CA VAL A 120 10.64 14.36 -16.53
C VAL A 120 9.22 14.59 -16.06
N ILE A 121 8.40 15.33 -16.82
CA ILE A 121 7.06 15.73 -16.36
C ILE A 121 6.13 14.51 -16.23
N GLU A 122 6.02 13.68 -17.28
CA GLU A 122 5.16 12.49 -17.28
C GLU A 122 5.55 11.46 -16.19
N PRO A 123 6.86 11.15 -15.97
CA PRO A 123 7.28 10.30 -14.86
C PRO A 123 6.94 10.89 -13.48
N LEU A 124 7.10 12.20 -13.27
CA LEU A 124 6.74 12.84 -12.00
C LEU A 124 5.22 12.83 -11.76
N TYR A 125 4.43 13.01 -12.81
CA TYR A 125 2.97 12.87 -12.74
C TYR A 125 2.59 11.45 -12.34
N THR A 126 3.10 10.45 -13.06
CA THR A 126 2.83 9.02 -12.80
C THR A 126 3.22 8.63 -11.37
N LEU A 127 4.40 9.05 -10.91
CA LEU A 127 4.85 8.81 -9.55
C LEU A 127 3.88 9.39 -8.51
N SER A 128 3.45 10.65 -8.68
CA SER A 128 2.64 11.37 -7.70
C SER A 128 1.15 11.00 -7.70
N GLU A 129 0.56 10.75 -8.87
CA GLU A 129 -0.88 10.51 -9.05
C GLU A 129 -1.25 9.02 -9.14
N VAL A 130 -0.30 8.14 -9.51
CA VAL A 130 -0.57 6.70 -9.71
C VAL A 130 0.17 5.85 -8.69
N GLU A 131 1.49 5.89 -8.70
CA GLU A 131 2.32 4.95 -7.93
C GLU A 131 2.20 5.18 -6.42
N ILE A 132 2.37 6.41 -5.94
CA ILE A 132 2.30 6.72 -4.51
C ILE A 132 0.91 6.38 -3.92
N PRO A 133 -0.22 6.81 -4.51
CA PRO A 133 -1.55 6.42 -4.03
C PRO A 133 -1.77 4.90 -3.99
N ASN A 134 -1.22 4.17 -4.96
CA ASN A 134 -1.30 2.71 -4.99
C ASN A 134 -0.50 2.07 -3.84
N ILE A 135 0.72 2.53 -3.59
CA ILE A 135 1.54 2.09 -2.44
C ILE A 135 0.80 2.38 -1.12
N GLN A 136 0.21 3.56 -0.98
CA GLN A 136 -0.60 3.92 0.21
C GLN A 136 -1.82 3.00 0.38
N LYS A 137 -2.48 2.61 -0.72
CA LYS A 137 -3.60 1.67 -0.68
C LYS A 137 -3.15 0.28 -0.20
N GLN A 138 -2.04 -0.22 -0.72
CA GLN A 138 -1.46 -1.50 -0.31
C GLN A 138 -1.02 -1.47 1.16
N ARG A 139 -0.42 -0.38 1.62
CA ARG A 139 -0.06 -0.16 3.04
C ARG A 139 -1.27 -0.24 3.96
N LYS A 140 -2.36 0.44 3.62
CA LYS A 140 -3.62 0.35 4.38
C LYS A 140 -4.19 -1.07 4.41
N HIS A 141 -4.01 -1.83 3.33
CA HIS A 141 -4.43 -3.23 3.28
C HIS A 141 -3.57 -4.12 4.17
N LEU A 142 -2.24 -3.92 4.16
CA LEU A 142 -1.31 -4.62 5.04
C LEU A 142 -1.67 -4.44 6.51
N THR A 143 -1.97 -3.21 6.95
CA THR A 143 -2.41 -2.95 8.34
C THR A 143 -3.63 -3.79 8.73
N LYS A 144 -4.60 -3.99 7.82
CA LYS A 144 -5.77 -4.84 8.09
C LYS A 144 -5.37 -6.31 8.25
N LEU A 145 -4.54 -6.83 7.34
CA LEU A 145 -4.09 -8.22 7.38
C LEU A 145 -3.27 -8.52 8.65
N VAL A 146 -2.46 -7.56 9.12
CA VAL A 146 -1.73 -7.68 10.38
C VAL A 146 -2.70 -7.79 11.57
N LEU A 147 -3.72 -6.93 11.63
CA LEU A 147 -4.75 -7.00 12.67
C LEU A 147 -5.54 -8.32 12.63
N ASP A 148 -5.85 -8.82 11.44
CA ASP A 148 -6.53 -10.11 11.28
C ASP A 148 -5.65 -11.27 11.77
N MET A 149 -4.36 -11.25 11.42
CA MET A 149 -3.35 -12.22 11.89
C MET A 149 -3.20 -12.20 13.41
N ASP A 150 -3.11 -11.02 14.00
CA ASP A 150 -3.02 -10.84 15.46
C ASP A 150 -4.26 -11.39 16.16
N SER A 151 -5.44 -11.10 15.61
CA SER A 151 -6.70 -11.64 16.14
C SER A 151 -6.75 -13.17 16.10
N ALA A 152 -6.22 -13.79 15.03
CA ALA A 152 -6.13 -15.24 14.90
C ALA A 152 -5.12 -15.83 15.90
N ARG A 153 -3.96 -15.18 16.05
CA ARG A 153 -2.93 -15.56 17.03
C ARG A 153 -3.46 -15.52 18.46
N THR A 154 -4.19 -14.47 18.84
CA THR A 154 -4.81 -14.38 20.19
C THR A 154 -5.85 -15.48 20.41
N ARG A 155 -6.66 -15.83 19.39
CA ARG A 155 -7.62 -16.95 19.47
C ARG A 155 -6.91 -18.28 19.72
N ILE A 156 -5.84 -18.57 18.99
CA ILE A 156 -5.07 -19.82 19.16
C ILE A 156 -4.40 -19.85 20.54
N SER A 157 -3.75 -18.77 20.96
CA SER A 157 -3.09 -18.67 22.28
C SER A 157 -4.08 -18.81 23.44
N SER A 158 -5.26 -18.18 23.33
CA SER A 158 -6.32 -18.32 24.35
C SER A 158 -6.93 -19.73 24.40
N GLN A 159 -6.99 -20.43 23.26
CA GLN A 159 -7.43 -21.83 23.21
C GLN A 159 -6.37 -22.76 23.81
N GLN A 160 -5.09 -22.52 23.54
CA GLN A 160 -3.97 -23.25 24.13
C GLN A 160 -3.89 -23.08 25.64
N THR A 161 -4.00 -21.84 26.16
CA THR A 161 -4.03 -21.57 27.62
C THR A 161 -5.22 -22.21 28.32
N CYS A 162 -6.41 -22.28 27.69
CA CYS A 162 -7.52 -23.07 28.21
C CYS A 162 -7.23 -24.57 28.22
N THR A 163 -6.52 -25.11 27.21
CA THR A 163 -6.16 -26.54 27.17
C THR A 163 -5.02 -26.94 28.11
N VAL A 164 -4.05 -26.06 28.40
CA VAL A 164 -2.98 -26.36 29.40
C VAL A 164 -3.39 -26.11 30.85
N LEU A 165 -4.46 -25.35 31.11
CA LEU A 165 -5.05 -25.22 32.44
C LEU A 165 -5.97 -26.41 32.80
N TRP A 166 -6.45 -27.15 31.81
CA TRP A 166 -7.38 -28.29 31.98
C TRP A 166 -6.79 -29.69 32.26
N PRO A 167 -5.47 -29.91 32.41
CA PRO A 167 -4.97 -31.14 33.04
C PRO A 167 -4.42 -30.93 34.46
N LYS A 168 -4.31 -29.69 34.96
CA LYS A 168 -3.72 -29.40 36.29
C LYS A 168 -4.71 -28.96 37.38
N LYS A 169 -6.02 -29.10 37.15
CA LYS A 169 -7.07 -29.00 38.19
C LYS A 169 -7.88 -30.29 38.33
N LEU A 170 -7.20 -31.44 38.30
CA LEU A 170 -7.72 -32.68 38.88
C LEU A 170 -6.79 -33.23 39.97
N THR A 171 -6.31 -32.35 40.85
CA THR A 171 -5.76 -32.73 42.14
C THR A 171 -6.37 -31.77 43.16
N MET A 172 -7.01 -32.31 44.20
CA MET A 172 -7.79 -31.64 45.26
C MET A 172 -9.29 -31.48 45.03
N GLN A 173 -9.99 -32.60 44.87
CA GLN A 173 -11.29 -32.82 45.54
C GLN A 173 -11.41 -34.31 45.92
N THR A 174 -10.50 -34.76 46.79
CA THR A 174 -10.57 -36.04 47.51
C THR A 174 -11.15 -35.86 48.92
N ILE A 175 -11.94 -34.82 49.19
CA ILE A 175 -12.64 -34.70 50.46
C ILE A 175 -14.08 -34.29 50.17
N SER A 176 -15.02 -35.14 50.59
CA SER A 176 -16.48 -34.91 50.63
C SER A 176 -17.37 -35.47 49.49
N ARG A 177 -16.94 -36.48 48.71
CA ARG A 177 -17.88 -37.40 48.01
C ARG A 177 -17.43 -38.87 47.94
N ARG A 178 -16.52 -39.27 48.84
CA ARG A 178 -16.11 -40.69 48.99
C ARG A 178 -16.72 -41.39 50.22
N CYS A 179 -17.66 -40.75 50.91
CA CYS A 179 -18.36 -41.36 52.06
C CYS A 179 -19.80 -41.84 51.77
N VAL A 180 -20.23 -41.92 50.50
CA VAL A 180 -21.57 -42.47 50.17
C VAL A 180 -21.52 -43.64 49.17
N TRP A 181 -20.37 -43.94 48.56
CA TRP A 181 -20.21 -45.10 47.67
C TRP A 181 -19.48 -46.30 48.30
N ASP A 182 -18.92 -46.15 49.51
CA ASP A 182 -18.18 -47.22 50.22
C ASP A 182 -18.97 -47.89 51.37
N LEU A 183 -20.28 -47.64 51.51
CA LEU A 183 -21.14 -48.38 52.46
C LEU A 183 -22.02 -49.47 51.80
N ASN A 184 -22.00 -49.59 50.47
CA ASN A 184 -22.80 -50.61 49.76
C ASN A 184 -21.97 -51.64 48.97
N ALA A 185 -20.64 -51.62 49.11
CA ALA A 185 -19.72 -52.56 48.45
C ALA A 185 -19.18 -53.67 49.39
N ALA A 186 -19.65 -53.74 50.64
CA ALA A 186 -19.25 -54.77 51.61
C ALA A 186 -20.24 -55.94 51.75
N LYS A 187 -21.17 -56.14 50.80
CA LYS A 187 -22.17 -57.24 50.84
C LYS A 187 -22.23 -58.16 49.63
N CYS A 188 -21.35 -58.01 48.64
CA CYS A 188 -21.35 -58.87 47.44
C CYS A 188 -20.00 -59.54 47.18
N ALA A 189 -19.38 -60.09 48.23
CA ALA A 189 -18.33 -61.09 48.12
C ALA A 189 -18.70 -62.30 48.98
N ASN A 190 -19.68 -63.08 48.52
CA ASN A 190 -19.81 -64.46 48.95
C ASN A 190 -20.46 -65.28 47.83
N SER A 191 -19.66 -66.15 47.19
CA SER A 191 -20.05 -67.33 46.40
C SER A 191 -21.02 -67.09 45.21
N ALA A 192 -20.88 -67.62 44.00
CA ALA A 192 -20.17 -68.78 43.52
C ALA A 192 -20.16 -68.70 41.99
N HIS A 193 -19.10 -69.24 41.40
CA HIS A 193 -19.08 -70.10 40.21
C HIS A 193 -20.21 -69.97 39.16
N ALA A 194 -19.84 -69.62 37.92
CA ALA A 194 -19.64 -70.62 36.87
C ALA A 194 -19.33 -69.97 35.51
N VAL A 195 -18.21 -70.39 34.93
CA VAL A 195 -17.83 -70.28 33.50
C VAL A 195 -18.53 -71.44 32.76
N PRO A 196 -19.01 -71.29 31.50
CA PRO A 196 -18.19 -71.69 30.32
C PRO A 196 -18.36 -70.74 29.12
N THR A 197 -17.28 -70.19 28.55
CA THR A 197 -16.60 -70.66 27.32
C THR A 197 -17.50 -71.20 26.21
N LEU A 198 -17.52 -70.51 25.05
CA LEU A 198 -17.02 -71.04 23.76
C LEU A 198 -17.29 -70.07 22.60
N SER A 199 -16.22 -69.60 21.95
CA SER A 199 -16.06 -69.65 20.48
C SER A 199 -14.66 -69.16 20.11
N LEU A 200 -13.75 -70.14 19.97
CA LEU A 200 -12.74 -70.16 18.89
C LEU A 200 -13.52 -70.15 17.56
N SER A 201 -13.08 -69.60 16.44
CA SER A 201 -11.76 -69.21 15.94
C SER A 201 -12.03 -68.36 14.66
N PRO A 202 -11.04 -67.88 13.88
CA PRO A 202 -11.29 -67.07 12.67
C PRO A 202 -12.24 -67.72 11.64
#